data_AF-A0A1Q7A6S3-F1
#
_entry.id   AF-A0A1Q7A6S3-F1
#
_cell.length_a   1.000
_cell.length_b   1.000
_cell.length_c   1.000
_cell.angle_alpha   90.00
_cell.angle_beta   90.00
_cell.angle_gamma   90.00
#
_symmetry.space_group_name_H-M   'P 1'
#
loop_
_entity.id
_entity.type
_entity.pdbx_description
1 polymer ?
#
loop_
_entity_poly.entity_id
_entity_poly.type
_entity_poly.pdbx_seq_one_letter_code
_entity_poly.pdbx_strand_id
1 'polypeptide(L)'
;MSYDLRRADARIKWLVTCLLATLGLSYVFGALMVSLYAGFTPERVAATYAGPEMTMPMPPETTMVVTRPMSMTDFARPETHAVDTNLLIQDTHVHVPMYGVIAAALALVVAGLSLQRAWALGLITVLFAAPWLDFAGMWLTKFASPHFAIATLVGGWAMGAGYTVVTALAVKQMWFPTKGVDR
;
A
#
# COMPACT_ATOMS: atom_id res chain seq x y z
N MET A 1 -5.23 -31.00 11.40
CA MET A 1 -4.69 -30.08 12.42
C MET A 1 -4.84 -28.66 11.87
N SER A 2 -5.86 -27.92 12.29
CA SER A 2 -6.12 -26.56 11.79
C SER A 2 -5.22 -25.57 12.55
N TYR A 3 -4.45 -24.77 11.82
CA TYR A 3 -3.66 -23.66 12.36
C TYR A 3 -4.58 -22.65 13.09
N ASP A 4 -4.33 -22.35 14.37
CA ASP A 4 -5.12 -21.40 15.20
C ASP A 4 -4.18 -20.48 16.00
N LEU A 5 -4.21 -19.19 15.69
CA LEU A 5 -3.36 -18.16 16.30
C LEU A 5 -3.66 -17.93 17.79
N ARG A 6 -4.87 -18.24 18.26
CA ARG A 6 -5.24 -18.08 19.68
C ARG A 6 -4.43 -19.00 20.58
N ARG A 7 -4.18 -20.22 20.09
CA ARG A 7 -3.48 -21.31 20.80
C ARG A 7 -2.01 -21.45 20.39
N ALA A 8 -1.52 -20.58 19.51
CA ALA A 8 -0.14 -20.60 19.06
C ALA A 8 0.84 -20.27 20.21
N ASP A 9 2.06 -20.82 20.10
CA ASP A 9 3.18 -20.54 21.01
C ASP A 9 3.49 -19.03 21.06
N ALA A 10 3.95 -18.55 22.21
CA ALA A 10 4.28 -17.13 22.42
C ALA A 10 5.27 -16.58 21.39
N ARG A 11 6.22 -17.40 20.90
CA ARG A 11 7.17 -17.01 19.85
C ARG A 11 6.48 -16.68 18.53
N ILE A 12 5.45 -17.46 18.16
CA ILE A 12 4.66 -17.21 16.94
C ILE A 12 3.82 -15.94 17.11
N LYS A 13 3.15 -15.79 18.27
CA LYS A 13 2.37 -14.57 18.56
C LYS A 13 3.25 -13.32 18.55
N TRP A 14 4.46 -13.41 19.09
CA TRP A 14 5.44 -12.33 19.08
C TRP A 14 5.92 -12.01 17.67
N LEU A 15 6.29 -13.02 16.88
CA LEU A 15 6.66 -12.87 15.47
C LEU A 15 5.57 -12.14 14.68
N VAL A 16 4.31 -12.59 14.79
CA VAL A 16 3.17 -11.96 14.11
C VAL A 16 2.99 -10.52 14.60
N THR A 17 3.13 -10.26 15.90
CA THR A 17 3.03 -8.90 16.45
C THR A 17 4.11 -7.97 15.89
N CYS A 18 5.37 -8.42 15.84
CA CYS A 18 6.47 -7.66 15.26
C CYS A 18 6.27 -7.43 13.75
N LEU A 19 5.86 -8.45 13.01
CA LEU A 19 5.54 -8.33 11.58
C LEU A 19 4.46 -7.27 11.35
N LEU A 20 3.34 -7.35 12.09
CA LEU A 20 2.24 -6.40 11.96
C LEU A 20 2.68 -5.00 12.34
N ALA A 21 3.47 -4.82 13.40
CA ALA A 21 3.98 -3.51 13.80
C ALA A 21 4.89 -2.88 12.72
N THR A 22 5.80 -3.67 12.13
CA THR A 22 6.67 -3.21 11.03
C THR A 22 5.84 -2.79 9.81
N LEU A 23 4.89 -3.62 9.39
CA LEU A 23 4.00 -3.28 8.27
C LEU A 23 3.15 -2.04 8.56
N GLY A 24 2.67 -1.89 9.79
CA GLY A 24 1.91 -0.70 10.22
C GLY A 24 2.72 0.57 10.12
N LEU A 25 3.99 0.53 10.55
CA LEU A 25 4.91 1.64 10.38
C LEU A 25 5.13 1.95 8.90
N SER A 26 5.33 0.93 8.06
CA SER A 26 5.45 1.10 6.61
C SER A 26 4.21 1.74 5.98
N TYR A 27 2.99 1.35 6.39
CA TYR A 27 1.75 1.98 5.91
C TYR A 27 1.64 3.44 6.33
N VAL A 28 2.06 3.80 7.55
CA VAL A 28 2.07 5.21 8.00
C VAL A 28 3.02 6.05 7.15
N PHE A 29 4.25 5.57 6.93
CA PHE A 29 5.20 6.27 6.07
C PHE A 29 4.75 6.31 4.60
N GLY A 30 4.12 5.25 4.10
CA GLY A 30 3.50 5.23 2.79
C GLY A 30 2.41 6.30 2.64
N ALA A 31 1.51 6.41 3.64
CA ALA A 31 0.49 7.45 3.66
C ALA A 31 1.11 8.87 3.76
N LEU A 32 2.19 9.03 4.52
CA LEU A 32 2.91 10.30 4.59
C LEU A 32 3.51 10.67 3.23
N MET A 33 4.18 9.73 2.55
CA MET A 33 4.68 9.92 1.18
C MET A 33 3.56 10.34 0.24
N VAL A 34 2.42 9.64 0.25
CA VAL A 34 1.26 10.03 -0.58
C VAL A 34 0.82 11.46 -0.25
N SER A 35 0.71 11.83 1.02
CA SER A 35 0.28 13.17 1.42
C SER A 35 1.22 14.28 0.93
N LEU A 36 2.52 14.01 0.85
CA LEU A 36 3.54 14.95 0.41
C LEU A 36 3.61 15.08 -1.12
N TYR A 37 3.49 13.96 -1.85
CA TYR A 37 3.79 13.93 -3.29
C TYR A 37 2.55 13.93 -4.19
N ALA A 38 1.50 13.18 -3.83
CA ALA A 38 0.32 12.96 -4.70
C ALA A 38 -0.99 13.51 -4.12
N GLY A 39 -1.08 13.68 -2.80
CA GLY A 39 -2.30 14.02 -2.09
C GLY A 39 -3.34 12.89 -2.05
N PHE A 40 -4.44 13.13 -1.33
CA PHE A 40 -5.55 12.16 -1.15
C PHE A 40 -6.82 12.52 -1.93
N THR A 41 -6.70 13.37 -2.94
CA THR A 41 -7.82 13.85 -3.77
C THR A 41 -7.65 13.38 -5.21
N PRO A 42 -8.72 12.98 -5.91
CA PRO A 42 -8.63 12.49 -7.28
C PRO A 42 -7.90 13.45 -8.22
N GLU A 43 -8.09 14.75 -8.06
CA GLU A 43 -7.50 15.78 -8.92
C GLU A 43 -5.98 15.84 -8.78
N ARG A 44 -5.47 15.68 -7.56
CA ARG A 44 -4.03 15.72 -7.27
C ARG A 44 -3.34 14.44 -7.73
N VAL A 45 -3.97 13.29 -7.50
CA VAL A 45 -3.51 11.99 -8.03
C VAL A 45 -3.49 12.03 -9.56
N ALA A 46 -4.56 12.54 -10.18
CA ALA A 46 -4.62 12.71 -11.62
C ALA A 46 -3.51 13.64 -12.13
N ALA A 47 -3.24 14.76 -11.47
CA ALA A 47 -2.15 15.66 -11.85
C ALA A 47 -0.76 14.97 -11.78
N THR A 48 -0.56 14.09 -10.80
CA THR A 48 0.68 13.31 -10.65
C THR A 48 0.88 12.31 -11.79
N TYR A 49 -0.15 11.54 -12.16
CA TYR A 49 -0.02 10.46 -13.14
C TYR A 49 -0.34 10.88 -14.58
N ALA A 50 -1.30 11.77 -14.82
CA ALA A 50 -1.61 12.27 -16.16
C ALA A 50 -0.61 13.35 -16.65
N GLY A 51 0.34 13.74 -15.80
CA GLY A 51 1.38 14.72 -16.11
C GLY A 51 2.26 14.32 -17.30
N PRO A 52 2.89 15.32 -17.95
CA PRO A 52 3.77 15.09 -19.09
C PRO A 52 4.97 14.20 -18.71
N GLU A 53 5.59 13.58 -19.72
CA GLU A 53 6.86 12.88 -19.54
C GLU A 53 7.88 13.82 -18.90
N MET A 54 8.64 13.32 -17.92
CA MET A 54 9.67 14.11 -17.29
C MET A 54 10.75 14.45 -18.32
N THR A 55 11.30 15.66 -18.21
CA THR A 55 12.32 16.14 -19.14
C THR A 55 13.68 15.44 -18.95
N MET A 56 13.83 14.67 -17.86
CA MET A 56 14.97 13.80 -17.62
C MET A 56 14.54 12.34 -17.58
N PRO A 57 15.17 11.45 -18.37
CA PRO A 57 14.95 10.01 -18.28
C PRO A 57 15.51 9.44 -16.97
N MET A 58 14.74 8.57 -16.32
CA MET A 58 15.13 7.84 -15.11
C MET A 58 15.27 6.32 -15.39
N PRO A 59 16.31 5.64 -14.87
CA PRO A 59 17.45 6.19 -14.13
C PRO A 59 18.42 6.92 -15.08
N PRO A 60 19.14 7.95 -14.60
CA PRO A 60 20.11 8.65 -15.44
C PRO A 60 21.31 7.72 -15.71
N GLU A 61 21.81 7.71 -16.95
CA GLU A 61 22.98 6.90 -17.33
C GLU A 61 24.24 7.27 -16.54
N THR A 62 24.30 8.51 -16.05
CA THR A 62 25.38 9.05 -15.20
C THR A 62 24.82 10.05 -14.19
N THR A 63 25.51 10.27 -13.07
CA THR A 63 25.17 11.37 -12.14
C THR A 63 25.38 12.71 -12.86
N MET A 64 24.31 13.30 -13.40
CA MET A 64 24.35 14.62 -14.03
C MET A 64 24.00 15.70 -13.00
N VAL A 65 24.92 16.64 -12.77
CA VAL A 65 24.64 17.87 -12.05
C VAL A 65 24.17 18.91 -13.05
N VAL A 66 22.86 19.18 -13.10
CA VAL A 66 22.30 20.24 -13.94
C VAL A 66 22.11 21.49 -13.10
N THR A 67 22.96 22.49 -13.33
CA THR A 67 22.81 23.82 -12.74
C THR A 67 21.96 24.66 -13.69
N ARG A 68 20.70 24.94 -13.31
CA ARG A 68 19.88 25.95 -14.00
C ARG A 68 19.60 27.14 -13.07
N PRO A 69 19.67 28.38 -13.55
CA PRO A 69 19.23 29.53 -12.77
C PRO A 69 17.74 29.40 -12.47
N MET A 70 17.38 29.34 -11.19
CA MET A 70 15.99 29.37 -10.73
C MET A 70 15.63 30.78 -10.27
N SER A 71 14.51 31.31 -10.74
CA SER A 71 13.98 32.58 -10.26
C SER A 71 13.22 32.38 -8.94
N MET A 72 13.10 33.43 -8.12
CA MET A 72 12.27 33.39 -6.89
C MET A 72 10.81 33.00 -7.17
N THR A 73 10.31 33.31 -8.38
CA THR A 73 8.99 32.90 -8.86
C THR A 73 8.89 31.41 -9.20
N ASP A 74 9.99 30.75 -9.55
CA ASP A 74 10.00 29.29 -9.77
C ASP A 74 9.90 28.54 -8.44
N PHE A 75 10.55 29.04 -7.38
CA PHE A 75 10.42 28.49 -6.02
C PHE A 75 9.01 28.65 -5.44
N ALA A 76 8.25 29.65 -5.90
CA ALA A 76 6.88 29.90 -5.46
C ALA A 76 5.85 28.97 -6.13
N ARG A 77 6.23 28.23 -7.19
CA ARG A 77 5.34 27.26 -7.83
C ARG A 77 5.37 25.96 -7.03
N PRO A 78 4.22 25.42 -6.59
CA PRO A 78 4.20 24.08 -6.02
C PRO A 78 4.67 23.10 -7.09
N GLU A 79 5.86 22.51 -6.92
CA GLU A 79 6.30 21.41 -7.76
C GLU A 79 5.32 20.24 -7.59
N THR A 80 4.49 20.02 -8.61
CA THR A 80 3.69 18.81 -8.69
C THR A 80 4.62 17.67 -9.08
N HIS A 81 4.82 16.72 -8.17
CA HIS A 81 5.55 15.50 -8.48
C HIS A 81 4.83 14.78 -9.63
N ALA A 82 5.50 14.66 -10.78
CA ALA A 82 4.98 14.01 -11.96
C ALA A 82 5.62 12.63 -12.10
N VAL A 83 4.80 11.62 -12.36
CA VAL A 83 5.26 10.24 -12.59
C VAL A 83 5.21 9.98 -14.08
N ASP A 84 6.39 9.82 -14.68
CA ASP A 84 6.52 9.39 -16.07
C ASP A 84 6.29 7.88 -16.23
N THR A 85 6.28 7.42 -17.47
CA THR A 85 6.03 6.02 -17.79
C THR A 85 7.13 5.10 -17.24
N ASN A 86 8.39 5.54 -17.27
CA ASN A 86 9.53 4.73 -16.83
C ASN A 86 9.52 4.55 -15.31
N LEU A 87 9.25 5.62 -14.56
CA LEU A 87 9.03 5.57 -13.12
C LEU A 87 7.83 4.69 -12.79
N LEU A 88 6.72 4.80 -13.51
CA LEU A 88 5.55 3.96 -13.27
C LEU A 88 5.85 2.47 -13.50
N ILE A 89 6.64 2.13 -14.52
CA ILE A 89 7.12 0.77 -14.75
C ILE A 89 8.00 0.30 -13.59
N GLN A 90 8.96 1.12 -13.17
CA GLN A 90 9.86 0.80 -12.07
C GLN A 90 9.10 0.59 -10.76
N ASP A 91 8.18 1.50 -10.43
CA ASP A 91 7.34 1.40 -9.24
C ASP A 91 6.49 0.13 -9.30
N THR A 92 5.86 -0.15 -10.43
CA THR A 92 5.07 -1.38 -10.61
C THR A 92 5.93 -2.64 -10.43
N HIS A 93 7.13 -2.66 -11.01
CA HIS A 93 8.05 -3.80 -10.95
C HIS A 93 8.52 -4.11 -9.53
N VAL A 94 8.77 -3.09 -8.72
CA VAL A 94 9.25 -3.28 -7.34
C VAL A 94 8.08 -3.52 -6.37
N HIS A 95 7.03 -2.72 -6.48
CA HIS A 95 5.96 -2.71 -5.48
C HIS A 95 4.95 -3.83 -5.67
N VAL A 96 4.53 -4.17 -6.89
CA VAL A 96 3.51 -5.21 -7.10
C VAL A 96 3.96 -6.58 -6.55
N PRO A 97 5.20 -7.05 -6.79
CA PRO A 97 5.69 -8.28 -6.17
C PRO A 97 5.77 -8.18 -4.65
N MET A 98 6.25 -7.05 -4.12
CA MET A 98 6.37 -6.85 -2.67
C MET A 98 4.98 -6.84 -2.00
N TYR A 99 3.99 -6.19 -2.60
CA TYR A 99 2.61 -6.23 -2.14
C TYR A 99 2.04 -7.65 -2.20
N GLY A 100 2.42 -8.47 -3.19
CA GLY A 100 2.09 -9.89 -3.22
C GLY A 100 2.65 -10.66 -2.02
N VAL A 101 3.90 -10.39 -1.63
CA VAL A 101 4.53 -11.00 -0.44
C VAL A 101 3.85 -10.54 0.85
N ILE A 102 3.57 -9.25 0.98
CA ILE A 102 2.87 -8.67 2.14
C ILE A 102 1.45 -9.28 2.26
N ALA A 103 0.71 -9.32 1.15
CA ALA A 103 -0.63 -9.91 1.11
C ALA A 103 -0.61 -11.39 1.49
N ALA A 104 0.38 -12.16 1.01
CA ALA A 104 0.55 -13.55 1.39
C ALA A 104 0.85 -13.71 2.89
N ALA A 105 1.73 -12.89 3.46
CA ALA A 105 2.03 -12.90 4.88
C ALA A 105 0.80 -12.56 5.74
N LEU A 106 0.03 -11.54 5.35
CA LEU A 106 -1.22 -11.17 6.01
C LEU A 106 -2.31 -12.25 5.82
N ALA A 107 -2.38 -12.90 4.66
CA ALA A 107 -3.31 -14.00 4.42
C ALA A 107 -3.00 -15.23 5.29
N LEU A 108 -1.72 -15.52 5.57
CA LEU A 108 -1.34 -16.54 6.54
C LEU A 108 -1.80 -16.17 7.95
N VAL A 109 -1.70 -14.89 8.34
CA VAL A 109 -2.29 -14.41 9.60
C VAL A 109 -3.80 -14.64 9.60
N VAL A 110 -4.51 -14.25 8.54
CA VAL A 110 -5.96 -14.46 8.42
C VAL A 110 -6.34 -15.94 8.51
N ALA A 111 -5.56 -16.84 7.92
CA ALA A 111 -5.78 -18.29 7.97
C ALA A 111 -5.71 -18.85 9.40
N GLY A 112 -4.99 -18.17 10.31
CA GLY A 112 -4.93 -18.53 11.73
C GLY A 112 -6.00 -17.86 12.60
N LEU A 113 -6.79 -16.93 12.05
CA LEU A 113 -7.86 -16.26 12.79
C LEU A 113 -9.09 -17.17 12.87
N SER A 114 -9.76 -17.15 14.02
CA SER A 114 -11.06 -17.77 14.20
C SER A 114 -12.14 -16.88 13.57
N LEU A 115 -12.33 -17.04 12.27
CA LEU A 115 -13.33 -16.34 11.46
C LEU A 115 -14.23 -17.34 10.73
N GLN A 116 -15.44 -16.92 10.37
CA GLN A 116 -16.26 -17.67 9.44
C GLN A 116 -15.56 -17.71 8.07
N ARG A 117 -15.67 -18.85 7.36
CA ARG A 117 -14.95 -19.10 6.10
C ARG A 117 -15.13 -17.98 5.06
N ALA A 118 -16.36 -17.48 4.90
CA ALA A 118 -16.65 -16.41 3.94
C ALA A 118 -15.89 -15.11 4.27
N TRP A 119 -15.82 -14.74 5.55
CA TRP A 119 -15.07 -13.57 6.01
C TRP A 119 -13.57 -13.73 5.84
N ALA A 120 -13.03 -14.90 6.16
CA ALA A 120 -11.60 -15.19 5.95
C ALA A 120 -11.24 -15.08 4.46
N LEU A 121 -12.03 -15.70 3.57
CA LEU A 121 -11.81 -15.62 2.13
C LEU A 121 -11.96 -14.19 1.61
N GLY A 122 -12.99 -13.46 2.04
CA GLY A 122 -13.20 -12.07 1.66
C GLY A 122 -12.03 -11.17 2.04
N LEU A 123 -11.51 -11.31 3.27
CA LEU A 123 -10.32 -10.57 3.71
C LEU A 123 -9.10 -10.90 2.88
N ILE A 124 -8.83 -12.19 2.64
CA ILE A 124 -7.70 -12.62 1.79
C ILE A 124 -7.85 -12.01 0.39
N THR A 125 -9.03 -12.07 -0.23
CA THR A 125 -9.27 -11.48 -1.54
C THR A 125 -8.99 -9.98 -1.55
N VAL A 126 -9.46 -9.24 -0.54
CA VAL A 126 -9.23 -7.79 -0.43
C VAL A 126 -7.73 -7.47 -0.32
N LEU A 127 -6.96 -8.25 0.46
CA LEU A 127 -5.52 -8.04 0.63
C LEU A 127 -4.74 -8.13 -0.69
N PHE A 128 -5.17 -9.00 -1.62
CA PHE A 128 -4.55 -9.12 -2.94
C PHE A 128 -5.14 -8.15 -3.97
N ALA A 129 -6.45 -7.91 -3.94
CA ALA A 129 -7.13 -7.09 -4.93
C ALA A 129 -6.85 -5.59 -4.75
N ALA A 130 -6.67 -5.11 -3.52
CA ALA A 130 -6.47 -3.70 -3.25
C ALA A 130 -5.19 -3.12 -3.90
N PRO A 131 -4.00 -3.75 -3.80
CA PRO A 131 -2.82 -3.31 -4.55
C PRO A 131 -3.02 -3.36 -6.06
N TRP A 132 -3.73 -4.36 -6.59
CA TRP A 132 -4.00 -4.42 -8.03
C TRP A 132 -4.87 -3.26 -8.50
N LEU A 133 -5.91 -2.94 -7.73
CA LEU A 133 -6.79 -1.81 -8.01
C LEU A 133 -6.03 -0.48 -7.96
N ASP A 134 -5.11 -0.35 -6.99
CA ASP A 134 -4.27 0.83 -6.82
C ASP A 134 -3.42 1.10 -8.07
N PHE A 135 -2.61 0.12 -8.48
CA PHE A 135 -1.76 0.21 -9.67
C PHE A 135 -2.57 0.28 -10.97
N ALA A 136 -3.64 -0.50 -11.10
CA ALA A 136 -4.50 -0.42 -12.27
C ALA A 136 -5.07 1.00 -12.42
N GLY A 137 -5.44 1.65 -11.32
CA GLY A 137 -5.84 3.05 -11.30
C GLY A 137 -4.74 3.98 -11.80
N MET A 138 -3.48 3.81 -11.39
CA MET A 138 -2.36 4.64 -11.83
C MET A 138 -2.12 4.50 -13.33
N TRP A 139 -2.08 3.26 -13.83
CA TRP A 139 -1.92 2.96 -15.26
C TRP A 139 -3.08 3.51 -16.10
N LEU A 140 -4.32 3.30 -15.67
CA LEU A 140 -5.49 3.83 -16.38
C LEU A 140 -5.56 5.36 -16.33
N THR A 141 -5.07 5.97 -15.24
CA THR A 141 -4.95 7.44 -15.13
C THR A 141 -3.96 7.98 -16.16
N LYS A 142 -2.82 7.29 -16.35
CA LYS A 142 -1.79 7.66 -17.33
C LYS A 142 -2.26 7.52 -18.78
N PHE A 143 -2.90 6.39 -19.10
CA PHE A 143 -3.12 5.99 -20.51
C PHE A 143 -4.57 6.09 -20.99
N ALA A 144 -5.55 6.20 -20.10
CA ALA A 144 -6.97 6.18 -20.48
C ALA A 144 -7.71 7.46 -20.08
N SER A 145 -7.76 7.81 -18.80
CA SER A 145 -8.51 8.98 -18.32
C SER A 145 -8.13 9.39 -16.91
N PRO A 146 -8.01 10.70 -16.62
CA PRO A 146 -7.79 11.24 -15.27
C PRO A 146 -8.78 10.74 -14.21
N HIS A 147 -10.00 10.37 -14.60
CA HIS A 147 -11.05 9.91 -13.68
C HIS A 147 -10.71 8.58 -13.00
N PHE A 148 -9.81 7.78 -13.57
CA PHE A 148 -9.36 6.54 -12.95
C PHE A 148 -8.48 6.74 -11.72
N ALA A 149 -8.09 7.99 -11.41
CA ALA A 149 -7.41 8.33 -10.16
C ALA A 149 -8.22 7.93 -8.90
N ILE A 150 -9.55 7.84 -9.03
CA ILE A 150 -10.43 7.33 -7.98
C ILE A 150 -10.10 5.86 -7.67
N ALA A 151 -9.79 5.05 -8.68
CA ALA A 151 -9.44 3.64 -8.46
C ALA A 151 -8.15 3.50 -7.66
N THR A 152 -7.14 4.35 -7.92
CA THR A 152 -5.92 4.46 -7.10
C THR A 152 -6.26 4.75 -5.65
N LEU A 153 -7.06 5.78 -5.39
CA LEU A 153 -7.45 6.13 -4.02
C LEU A 153 -8.23 5.01 -3.32
N VAL A 154 -9.19 4.38 -4.01
CA VAL A 154 -9.96 3.27 -3.45
C VAL A 154 -9.05 2.08 -3.14
N GLY A 155 -8.12 1.75 -4.03
CA GLY A 155 -7.11 0.71 -3.81
C GLY A 155 -6.23 1.01 -2.61
N GLY A 156 -5.64 2.21 -2.54
CA GLY A 156 -4.83 2.69 -1.43
C GLY A 156 -5.54 2.61 -0.07
N TRP A 157 -6.77 3.13 0.01
CA TRP A 157 -7.58 3.06 1.22
C TRP A 157 -7.98 1.62 1.59
N ALA A 158 -8.32 0.79 0.61
CA ALA A 158 -8.65 -0.61 0.83
C ALA A 158 -7.45 -1.40 1.38
N MET A 159 -6.22 -1.12 0.92
CA MET A 159 -5.00 -1.72 1.46
C MET A 159 -4.82 -1.37 2.94
N GLY A 160 -4.91 -0.09 3.28
CA GLY A 160 -4.79 0.36 4.68
C GLY A 160 -5.87 -0.24 5.58
N ALA A 161 -7.13 -0.20 5.13
CA ALA A 161 -8.26 -0.76 5.87
C ALA A 161 -8.11 -2.28 6.07
N GLY A 162 -7.72 -3.02 5.03
CA GLY A 162 -7.49 -4.46 5.09
C GLY A 162 -6.42 -4.81 6.13
N TYR A 163 -5.28 -4.12 6.09
CA TYR A 163 -4.23 -4.27 7.10
C TYR A 163 -4.73 -3.95 8.52
N THR A 164 -5.46 -2.84 8.71
CA THR A 164 -5.97 -2.45 10.03
C THR A 164 -6.92 -3.48 10.61
N VAL A 165 -7.85 -3.99 9.79
CA VAL A 165 -8.81 -5.03 10.22
C VAL A 165 -8.10 -6.31 10.62
N VAL A 166 -7.15 -6.80 9.79
CA VAL A 166 -6.38 -8.01 10.10
C VAL A 166 -5.58 -7.82 11.38
N THR A 167 -4.92 -6.67 11.54
CA THR A 167 -4.12 -6.34 12.72
C THR A 167 -4.97 -6.32 13.98
N ALA A 168 -6.10 -5.61 13.96
CA ALA A 168 -7.00 -5.53 15.10
C ALA A 168 -7.54 -6.90 15.52
N LEU A 169 -7.94 -7.73 14.55
CA LEU A 169 -8.42 -9.09 14.82
C LEU A 169 -7.31 -9.99 15.36
N ALA A 170 -6.11 -9.95 14.78
CA ALA A 170 -4.97 -10.75 15.21
C ALA A 170 -4.53 -10.38 16.63
N VAL A 171 -4.34 -9.09 16.91
CA VAL A 171 -3.95 -8.62 18.26
C VAL A 171 -5.01 -9.00 19.29
N LYS A 172 -6.29 -8.80 18.97
CA LYS A 172 -7.41 -9.19 19.85
C LYS A 172 -7.39 -10.69 20.13
N GLN A 173 -7.30 -11.54 19.11
CA GLN A 173 -7.37 -12.99 19.28
C GLN A 173 -6.11 -13.59 19.94
N MET A 174 -4.93 -13.04 19.68
CA MET A 174 -3.68 -13.54 20.27
C MET A 174 -3.52 -13.16 21.74
N TRP A 175 -3.87 -11.93 22.11
CA TRP A 175 -3.52 -11.33 23.40
C TRP A 175 -4.71 -11.03 24.31
N PHE A 176 -5.93 -10.94 23.75
CA PHE A 176 -7.15 -10.64 24.52
C PHE A 176 -8.22 -11.72 24.32
N PRO A 177 -7.97 -12.96 24.77
CA PRO A 177 -8.94 -14.04 24.65
C PRO A 177 -10.25 -13.65 25.33
N THR A 178 -11.35 -13.77 24.58
CA THR A 178 -12.69 -13.49 25.10
C THR A 178 -13.04 -14.61 26.08
N LYS A 179 -13.34 -14.25 27.34
CA LYS A 179 -13.74 -15.22 28.38
C LYS A 179 -14.89 -16.09 27.85
N GLY A 180 -14.65 -17.40 27.68
CA GLY A 180 -15.68 -18.37 27.30
C GLY A 180 -15.27 -19.51 26.35
N VAL A 181 -14.06 -19.51 25.76
CA VAL A 181 -13.61 -20.56 24.82
C VAL A 181 -12.57 -21.52 25.45
N ASP A 182 -12.66 -21.72 26.76
CA ASP A 182 -12.01 -22.83 27.45
C ASP A 182 -13.06 -23.60 28.25
N ARG A 183 -13.76 -24.51 27.55
CA ARG A 183 -14.11 -25.86 28.02
C ARG A 183 -14.15 -26.79 26.81
#